data_AF-A0A939DCU2-F1
#
_entry.id   AF-A0A939DCU2-F1
#
_cell.length_a   1.000
_cell.length_b   1.000
_cell.length_c   1.000
_cell.angle_alpha   90.00
_cell.angle_beta   90.00
_cell.angle_gamma   90.00
#
_symmetry.space_group_name_H-M   'P 1'
#
loop_
_entity.id
_entity.type
_entity.pdbx_description
1 polymer ?
#
loop_
_entity_poly.entity_id
_entity_poly.type
_entity_poly.pdbx_seq_one_letter_code
_entity_poly.pdbx_strand_id
1 'polypeptide(L)'
;MKHSESGRAASGPSEMVIVDTFTRLIFGEGGDFSSAELEVIEALRYAEPDVAGDDLGAMGDYLRALGVAEMVELVSRVQHCSAAGLPPKAGGGGGGTAASRAH
;
A
#
# COMPACT_ATOMS: atom_id res chain seq x y z
N MET A 1 13.09 32.79 0.37
CA MET A 1 12.91 31.52 -0.38
C MET A 1 13.56 30.40 0.38
N LYS A 2 12.90 29.24 0.41
CA LYS A 2 13.31 27.93 0.95
C LYS A 2 13.02 27.68 2.43
N HIS A 3 11.78 27.27 2.70
CA HIS A 3 11.49 26.32 3.78
C HIS A 3 12.05 24.97 3.34
N SER A 4 13.14 24.56 3.97
CA SER A 4 13.69 23.22 3.84
C SER A 4 13.09 22.36 4.95
N GLU A 5 11.88 21.84 4.72
CA GLU A 5 11.35 20.75 5.54
C GLU A 5 11.57 19.44 4.78
N SER A 6 12.85 19.05 4.69
CA SER A 6 13.24 17.68 4.35
C SER A 6 13.36 16.89 5.64
N GLY A 7 12.20 16.57 6.21
CA GLY A 7 12.05 15.75 7.41
C GLY A 7 10.91 14.78 7.20
N ARG A 8 11.02 13.94 6.16
CA ARG A 8 10.10 12.82 5.96
C ARG A 8 10.40 11.79 7.05
N ALA A 9 9.80 12.02 8.22
CA ALA A 9 9.78 11.04 9.29
C ALA A 9 9.28 9.73 8.68
N ALA A 10 10.11 8.70 8.71
CA ALA A 10 9.79 7.36 8.26
C ALA A 10 8.83 6.68 9.27
N SER A 11 7.80 7.39 9.70
CA SER A 11 6.66 6.79 10.38
C SER A 11 5.68 6.39 9.30
N GLY A 12 5.52 5.08 9.08
CA GLY A 12 4.42 4.57 8.27
C GLY A 12 3.05 5.07 8.77
N PRO A 13 1.96 4.75 8.06
CA PRO A 13 0.61 5.08 8.49
C PRO A 13 0.38 4.60 9.91
N SER A 14 -0.28 5.43 10.71
CA SER A 14 -0.61 5.06 12.07
C SER A 14 -1.54 3.84 12.07
N GLU A 15 -1.50 3.07 13.15
CA GLU A 15 -2.38 1.91 13.32
C GLU A 15 -3.85 2.26 13.08
N MET A 16 -4.29 3.42 13.56
CA MET A 16 -5.66 3.90 13.38
C MET A 16 -6.03 4.07 11.90
N VAL A 17 -5.11 4.56 11.06
CA VAL A 17 -5.36 4.69 9.61
C VAL A 17 -5.48 3.31 8.96
N ILE A 18 -4.70 2.34 9.39
CA ILE A 18 -4.76 0.97 8.88
C ILE A 18 -6.10 0.32 9.24
N VAL A 19 -6.48 0.40 10.51
CA VAL A 19 -7.74 -0.17 11.01
C VAL A 19 -8.95 0.49 10.34
N ASP A 20 -8.94 1.81 10.17
CA ASP A 20 -10.00 2.54 9.46
C ASP A 20 -10.11 2.10 8.00
N THR A 21 -8.98 2.02 7.30
CA THR A 21 -8.92 1.53 5.91
C THR A 21 -9.49 0.11 5.79
N PHE A 22 -9.08 -0.79 6.69
CA PHE A 22 -9.55 -2.18 6.68
C PHE A 22 -11.06 -2.26 6.95
N THR A 23 -11.55 -1.45 7.89
CA THR A 23 -12.98 -1.35 8.21
C THR A 23 -13.76 -0.91 6.97
N ARG A 24 -13.30 0.13 6.28
CA ARG A 24 -13.92 0.61 5.03
C ARG A 24 -13.92 -0.47 3.93
N LEU A 25 -12.82 -1.21 3.78
CA LEU A 25 -12.73 -2.32 2.82
C LEU A 25 -13.73 -3.45 3.16
N ILE A 26 -13.82 -3.85 4.43
CA ILE A 26 -14.76 -4.90 4.90
C ILE A 26 -16.22 -4.52 4.64
N PHE A 27 -16.57 -3.25 4.78
CA PHE A 27 -17.93 -2.76 4.58
C PHE A 27 -18.22 -2.31 3.13
N GLY A 28 -17.24 -2.44 2.23
CA GLY A 28 -17.41 -2.06 0.84
C GLY A 28 -17.61 -0.55 0.64
N GLU A 29 -17.09 0.28 1.55
CA GLU A 29 -17.09 1.76 1.46
C GLU A 29 -15.99 2.25 0.50
N GLY A 30 -15.90 1.58 -0.65
CA GLY A 30 -14.96 1.84 -1.74
C GLY A 30 -15.33 3.12 -2.48
N GLY A 31 -14.96 4.26 -1.90
CA GLY A 31 -15.07 5.59 -2.48
C GLY A 31 -13.70 6.28 -2.56
N ASP A 32 -13.69 7.58 -2.26
CA ASP A 32 -12.46 8.38 -2.20
C ASP A 32 -11.61 7.98 -0.99
N PHE A 33 -10.55 7.22 -1.23
CA PHE A 33 -9.49 6.98 -0.25
C PHE A 33 -8.53 8.15 -0.26
N SER A 34 -8.16 8.61 0.93
CA SER A 34 -7.08 9.58 1.12
C SER A 34 -5.73 8.98 0.70
N SER A 35 -4.74 9.84 0.48
CA SER A 35 -3.38 9.37 0.13
C SER A 35 -2.80 8.41 1.17
N ALA A 36 -3.10 8.61 2.46
CA ALA A 36 -2.65 7.72 3.53
C ALA A 36 -3.32 6.34 3.46
N GLU A 37 -4.62 6.28 3.15
CA GLU A 37 -5.34 5.00 3.00
C GLU A 37 -4.89 4.26 1.72
N LEU A 38 -4.58 4.98 0.64
CA LEU A 38 -3.99 4.39 -0.55
C LEU A 38 -2.60 3.78 -0.26
N GLU A 39 -1.80 4.42 0.59
CA GLU A 39 -0.53 3.84 1.06
C GLU A 39 -0.75 2.56 1.88
N VAL A 40 -1.81 2.50 2.69
CA VAL A 40 -2.21 1.27 3.41
C VAL A 40 -2.61 0.17 2.43
N ILE A 41 -3.40 0.48 1.40
CA ILE A 41 -3.85 -0.49 0.39
C ILE A 41 -2.66 -1.07 -0.38
N GLU A 42 -1.71 -0.23 -0.80
CA GLU A 42 -0.50 -0.72 -1.47
C GLU A 42 0.41 -1.51 -0.52
N ALA A 43 0.51 -1.12 0.75
CA ALA A 43 1.25 -1.88 1.75
C ALA A 43 0.59 -3.24 2.04
N LEU A 44 -0.74 -3.31 2.06
CA LEU A 44 -1.50 -4.56 2.18
C LEU A 44 -1.22 -5.50 1.00
N ARG A 45 -1.28 -4.99 -0.24
CA ARG A 45 -0.94 -5.76 -1.45
C ARG A 45 0.48 -6.31 -1.45
N TYR A 46 1.40 -5.59 -0.80
CA TYR A 46 2.78 -6.06 -0.67
C TYR A 46 2.95 -7.07 0.48
N ALA A 47 2.27 -6.84 1.60
CA ALA A 47 2.35 -7.68 2.79
C ALA A 47 1.65 -9.04 2.63
N GLU A 48 0.66 -9.10 1.74
CA GLU A 48 -0.19 -10.26 1.53
C GLU A 48 -0.37 -10.57 0.03
N PRO A 49 0.38 -11.55 -0.51
CA PRO A 49 0.33 -11.92 -1.93
C PRO A 49 -1.06 -12.35 -2.41
N ASP A 50 -1.86 -12.94 -1.54
CA ASP A 50 -3.19 -13.45 -1.89
C ASP A 50 -4.14 -12.32 -2.31
N VAL A 51 -3.90 -11.09 -1.85
CA VAL A 51 -4.71 -9.90 -2.21
C VAL A 51 -3.99 -8.92 -3.14
N ALA A 52 -2.79 -9.28 -3.62
CA ALA A 52 -1.95 -8.36 -4.41
C ALA A 52 -2.59 -7.94 -5.74
N GLY A 53 -3.36 -8.84 -6.35
CA GLY A 53 -4.07 -8.63 -7.62
C GLY A 53 -5.56 -8.32 -7.47
N ASP A 54 -6.05 -8.28 -6.23
CA ASP A 54 -7.48 -8.19 -5.95
C ASP A 54 -8.02 -6.77 -6.10
N ASP A 55 -9.29 -6.69 -6.51
CA ASP A 55 -10.08 -5.47 -6.36
C ASP A 55 -10.42 -5.22 -4.89
N LEU A 56 -10.84 -3.98 -4.58
CA LEU A 56 -11.10 -3.57 -3.20
C LEU A 56 -12.18 -4.40 -2.50
N GLY A 57 -13.14 -4.95 -3.26
CA GLY A 57 -14.19 -5.82 -2.73
C GLY A 57 -13.61 -7.16 -2.30
N ALA A 58 -12.83 -7.81 -3.17
CA ALA A 58 -12.14 -9.07 -2.85
C ALA A 58 -11.15 -8.90 -1.67
N MET A 59 -10.46 -7.77 -1.58
CA MET A 59 -9.64 -7.41 -0.41
C MET A 59 -10.47 -7.31 0.87
N GLY A 60 -11.68 -6.75 0.79
CA GLY A 60 -12.62 -6.67 1.91
C GLY A 60 -13.13 -8.04 2.36
N ASP A 61 -13.46 -8.92 1.41
CA ASP A 61 -13.87 -10.30 1.69
C ASP A 61 -12.76 -11.10 2.38
N TYR A 62 -11.50 -10.93 1.93
CA TYR A 62 -10.33 -11.50 2.59
C TYR A 62 -10.23 -11.02 4.04
N LEU A 63 -10.26 -9.70 4.27
CA LEU A 63 -10.16 -9.12 5.61
C LEU A 63 -11.30 -9.59 6.53
N ARG A 64 -12.49 -9.79 5.98
CA ARG A 64 -13.66 -10.30 6.72
C ARG A 64 -13.52 -11.76 7.11
N ALA A 65 -12.77 -12.55 6.36
CA ALA A 65 -12.52 -13.95 6.65
C ALA A 65 -11.46 -14.17 7.74
N LEU A 66 -10.64 -13.14 8.05
CA LEU A 66 -9.60 -13.22 9.07
C LEU A 66 -10.17 -13.25 10.49
N GLY A 67 -9.58 -14.08 11.34
CA GLY A 67 -9.72 -13.99 12.78
C GLY A 67 -8.96 -12.79 13.36
N VAL A 68 -9.26 -12.46 14.62
CA VAL A 68 -8.63 -11.32 15.33
C VAL A 68 -7.11 -11.45 15.41
N ALA A 69 -6.58 -12.66 15.65
CA ALA A 69 -5.14 -12.90 15.73
C ALA A 69 -4.45 -12.62 14.39
N GLU A 70 -5.02 -13.14 13.30
CA GLU A 70 -4.51 -12.96 11.94
C GLU A 70 -4.57 -11.47 11.52
N MET A 71 -5.63 -10.76 11.93
CA MET A 71 -5.77 -9.33 11.72
C MET A 71 -4.64 -8.53 12.40
N VAL A 72 -4.32 -8.84 13.66
CA VAL A 72 -3.24 -8.16 14.40
C VAL A 72 -1.88 -8.40 13.74
N GLU A 73 -1.62 -9.63 13.29
CA GLU A 73 -0.40 -9.96 12.56
C GLU A 73 -0.33 -9.22 11.22
N LEU A 74 -1.45 -9.14 10.49
CA LEU A 74 -1.54 -8.42 9.22
C LEU A 74 -1.31 -6.91 9.39
N VAL A 75 -1.92 -6.28 10.40
CA VAL A 75 -1.70 -4.86 10.72
C VAL A 75 -0.21 -4.60 10.99
N SER A 76 0.44 -5.47 11.77
CA SER A 76 1.87 -5.36 12.08
C SER A 76 2.73 -5.47 10.81
N ARG A 77 2.40 -6.40 9.90
CA ARG A 77 3.08 -6.54 8.60
C ARG A 77 2.91 -5.28 7.74
N VAL A 78 1.70 -4.76 7.63
CA VAL A 78 1.39 -3.55 6.84
C VAL A 78 2.12 -2.32 7.38
N GLN A 79 2.19 -2.14 8.71
CA GLN A 79 2.98 -1.08 9.33
C GLN A 79 4.46 -1.18 8.96
N HIS A 80 5.04 -2.38 9.03
CA HIS A 80 6.44 -2.61 8.65
C HIS A 80 6.70 -2.36 7.15
N CYS A 81 5.84 -2.84 6.27
CA CYS A 81 5.98 -2.66 4.82
C CYS A 81 5.93 -1.18 4.43
N SER A 82 5.08 -0.41 5.09
CA SER A 82 4.95 1.01 4.81
C SER A 82 6.07 1.85 5.45
N ALA A 83 6.56 1.48 6.65
CA ALA A 83 7.72 2.10 7.28
C ALA A 83 9.04 1.83 6.53
N ALA A 84 9.17 0.67 5.89
CA ALA A 84 10.36 0.29 5.13
C ALA A 84 10.50 1.05 3.79
N GLY A 85 9.46 1.78 3.37
CA GLY A 85 9.40 2.37 2.04
C GLY A 85 9.27 1.29 0.98
N LEU A 86 8.03 1.00 0.57
CA LEU A 86 7.74 -0.02 -0.43
C LEU A 86 8.67 0.15 -1.65
N PRO A 87 9.33 -0.92 -2.13
CA PRO A 87 10.16 -0.82 -3.33
C PRO A 87 9.28 -0.33 -4.48
N PRO A 88 9.79 0.57 -5.35
CA PRO A 88 9.03 1.05 -6.49
C PRO A 88 8.56 -0.16 -7.31
N LYS A 89 7.25 -0.27 -7.54
CA LYS A 89 6.65 -1.33 -8.37
C LYS A 89 7.50 -1.48 -9.63
N ALA A 90 8.22 -2.60 -9.73
CA ALA A 90 8.97 -2.95 -10.92
C ALA A 90 7.96 -3.29 -12.03
N GLY A 91 7.50 -2.30 -12.79
CA GLY A 91 6.47 -2.50 -13.79
C GLY A 91 6.19 -1.27 -14.66
N GLY A 92 7.04 -1.06 -15.66
CA GLY A 92 6.82 -0.05 -16.71
C GLY A 92 8.03 0.07 -17.64
N GLY A 93 8.27 -0.96 -18.46
CA GLY A 93 9.42 -1.05 -19.37
C GLY A 93 9.50 0.12 -20.35
N GLY A 94 10.41 1.06 -20.09
CA GLY A 94 10.97 1.98 -21.08
C GLY A 94 11.96 1.26 -21.98
N GLY A 95 11.49 0.28 -22.75
CA GLY A 95 12.25 -0.42 -23.79
C GLY A 95 12.08 0.24 -25.15
N GLY A 96 12.38 1.54 -25.24
CA GLY A 96 12.47 2.27 -26.51
C GLY A 96 13.94 2.47 -26.85
N THR A 97 14.48 1.54 -27.64
CA THR A 97 15.87 1.48 -28.12
C THR A 97 16.44 2.84 -28.50
N ALA A 98 17.50 3.25 -27.80
CA ALA A 98 18.34 4.38 -28.18
C ALA A 98 18.92 4.15 -29.59
N ALA A 99 18.75 5.16 -30.42
CA ALA A 99 19.28 5.26 -31.76
C ALA A 99 20.80 5.03 -31.76
N SER A 100 21.24 3.99 -32.47
CA SER A 100 22.63 3.85 -32.86
C SER A 100 22.82 4.62 -34.17
N ARG A 101 23.41 5.82 -34.04
CA ARG A 101 23.92 6.62 -35.15
C ARG A 101 25.44 6.47 -35.12
N ALA A 102 26.04 5.80 -36.10
CA ALA A 102 27.46 5.92 -36.37
C ALA A 102 27.80 5.50 -37.81
N HIS A 103 28.37 6.49 -38.52
CA HIS A 103 29.18 6.47 -39.75
C HIS A 103 28.59 5.96 -41.06
#